data_AF-A0A4Q5QDD7-F1
#
_entry.id   AF-A0A4Q5QDD7-F1
#
_cell.length_a   1.000
_cell.length_b   1.000
_cell.length_c   1.000
_cell.angle_alpha   90.00
_cell.angle_beta   90.00
_cell.angle_gamma   90.00
#
_symmetry.space_group_name_H-M   'P 1'
#
loop_
_entity.id
_entity.type
_entity.pdbx_description
1 polymer ?
#
loop_
_entity_poly.entity_id
_entity_poly.type
_entity_poly.pdbx_seq_one_letter_code
_entity_poly.pdbx_strand_id
1 'polypeptide(L)'
;MTPKPGIRKQGGVFYTPEHIVAQIVDGALAPLLEGKTPEQMRRIRILDPACGSGTFLIRALEKLFQAHIHYYHLNGDKRDGKSVYVDAQGDLKLTSELKKRIAKDCIFGVDIDRQAVEVSEMSIYLKILEGETQSTLGRQRVLFPNETFLPDLSGNIHVGNSLVGQDAYALLPADLRITEAKPFSWELSFPEVRARGWFDAVIGNPPYDVIEKERGAASWPHDVFRAYLARTDRLDAAKGGKLNLFRFFLIQSLQLVRHNGSLGMIVPMALLADFSCKRTRLSLLDQVDALRAQAFPQKDIRQHRVFYDAKLSTVVVGGHKRAPSRRKHNPRIGLQVYPRASFDDPSRDVTMQRSELAAIDPLG
;
A
#
# COMPACT_ATOMS: atom_id res chain seq x y z
N MET A 1 -22.70 17.72 -14.47
CA MET A 1 -22.94 17.06 -13.17
C MET A 1 -21.85 17.50 -12.22
N THR A 2 -22.18 18.36 -11.27
CA THR A 2 -21.29 18.78 -10.17
C THR A 2 -21.02 17.58 -9.26
N PRO A 3 -19.76 17.30 -8.87
CA PRO A 3 -19.49 16.24 -7.92
C PRO A 3 -20.17 16.57 -6.59
N LYS A 4 -20.88 15.57 -6.04
CA LYS A 4 -21.50 15.66 -4.71
C LYS A 4 -20.46 16.15 -3.70
N PRO A 5 -20.78 17.14 -2.85
CA PRO A 5 -19.85 17.62 -1.83
C PRO A 5 -19.46 16.46 -0.93
N GLY A 6 -18.16 16.10 -0.98
CA GLY A 6 -17.57 15.05 -0.18
C GLY A 6 -17.87 15.30 1.29
N ILE A 7 -18.40 14.28 1.95
CA ILE A 7 -18.71 14.29 3.37
C ILE A 7 -17.39 14.50 4.12
N ARG A 8 -17.14 15.74 4.56
CA ARG A 8 -16.34 15.97 5.76
C ARG A 8 -17.12 15.35 6.91
N LYS A 9 -16.51 14.43 7.66
CA LYS A 9 -16.73 14.28 9.11
C LYS A 9 -15.73 13.31 9.76
N GLN A 10 -15.05 13.84 10.78
CA GLN A 10 -14.39 13.18 11.93
C GLN A 10 -13.25 12.18 11.62
N GLY A 11 -12.02 12.50 12.06
CA GLY A 11 -10.92 11.53 12.17
C GLY A 11 -9.58 11.89 11.51
N GLY A 12 -9.50 12.94 10.69
CA GLY A 12 -8.23 13.31 10.03
C GLY A 12 -7.84 12.39 8.85
N VAL A 13 -8.78 11.63 8.30
CA VAL A 13 -8.58 10.75 7.15
C VAL A 13 -8.60 11.56 5.85
N PHE A 14 -7.51 11.51 5.08
CA PHE A 14 -7.39 12.18 3.78
C PHE A 14 -7.43 11.15 2.64
N TYR A 15 -8.38 11.30 1.72
CA TYR A 15 -8.44 10.45 0.54
C TYR A 15 -7.30 10.77 -0.42
N THR A 16 -6.62 9.73 -0.89
CA THR A 16 -5.53 9.88 -1.87
C THR A 16 -6.13 10.07 -3.26
N PRO A 17 -5.79 11.15 -3.99
CA PRO A 17 -6.33 11.37 -5.33
C PRO A 17 -6.09 10.18 -6.26
N GLU A 18 -7.07 9.87 -7.11
CA GLU A 18 -7.06 8.66 -7.95
C GLU A 18 -5.82 8.57 -8.85
N HIS A 19 -5.42 9.68 -9.46
CA HIS A 19 -4.23 9.72 -10.34
C HIS A 19 -2.92 9.45 -9.59
N ILE A 20 -2.85 9.83 -8.31
CA ILE A 20 -1.70 9.52 -7.43
C ILE A 20 -1.69 8.02 -7.11
N VAL A 21 -2.83 7.47 -6.73
CA VAL A 21 -2.97 6.03 -6.43
C VAL A 21 -2.61 5.20 -7.67
N ALA A 22 -3.15 5.56 -8.84
CA ALA A 22 -2.88 4.90 -10.11
C ALA A 22 -1.38 4.86 -10.41
N GLN A 23 -0.68 6.00 -10.32
CA GLN A 23 0.75 6.05 -10.58
C GLN A 23 1.57 5.16 -9.62
N ILE A 24 1.22 5.16 -8.33
CA ILE A 24 1.90 4.33 -7.33
C ILE A 24 1.71 2.84 -7.63
N VAL A 25 0.45 2.44 -7.85
CA VAL A 25 0.08 1.05 -8.11
C VAL A 25 0.69 0.57 -9.43
N ASP A 26 0.62 1.37 -10.49
CA ASP A 26 1.18 1.03 -11.78
C ASP A 26 2.69 0.89 -11.72
N GLY A 27 3.38 1.83 -11.07
CA GLY A 27 4.84 1.75 -10.88
C GLY A 27 5.27 0.53 -10.06
N ALA A 28 4.50 0.13 -9.04
CA ALA A 28 4.81 -1.02 -8.22
C ALA A 28 4.51 -2.36 -8.91
N LEU A 29 3.39 -2.46 -9.63
CA LEU A 29 2.88 -3.73 -10.16
C LEU A 29 3.29 -4.01 -11.61
N ALA A 30 3.52 -3.00 -12.45
CA ALA A 30 3.84 -3.25 -13.87
C ALA A 30 5.05 -4.19 -14.05
N PRO A 31 6.20 -4.00 -13.35
CA PRO A 31 7.34 -4.92 -13.46
C PRO A 31 7.04 -6.32 -12.92
N LEU A 32 6.07 -6.45 -12.02
CA LEU A 32 5.67 -7.73 -11.44
C LEU A 32 4.69 -8.50 -12.33
N LEU A 33 4.04 -7.86 -13.30
CA LEU A 33 3.01 -8.46 -14.16
C LEU A 33 3.51 -8.75 -15.58
N GLU A 34 4.59 -8.08 -15.99
CA GLU A 34 5.18 -8.23 -17.32
C GLU A 34 5.52 -9.69 -17.65
N GLY A 35 5.04 -10.16 -18.81
CA GLY A 35 5.32 -11.51 -19.32
C GLY A 35 4.71 -12.67 -18.52
N LYS A 36 3.87 -12.42 -17.52
CA LYS A 36 3.30 -13.48 -16.67
C LYS A 36 2.03 -14.11 -17.25
N THR A 37 1.82 -15.39 -16.96
CA THR A 37 0.54 -16.08 -17.20
C THR A 37 -0.47 -15.76 -16.09
N PRO A 38 -1.79 -15.97 -16.30
CA PRO A 38 -2.81 -15.83 -15.26
C PRO A 38 -2.49 -16.56 -13.95
N GLU A 39 -1.97 -17.78 -14.04
CA GLU A 39 -1.58 -18.59 -12.87
C GLU A 39 -0.41 -17.95 -12.11
N GLN A 40 0.54 -17.36 -12.84
CA GLN A 40 1.67 -16.65 -12.25
C GLN A 40 1.25 -15.30 -11.66
N MET A 41 0.34 -14.57 -12.31
CA MET A 41 -0.22 -13.31 -11.79
C MET A 41 -0.98 -13.56 -10.48
N ARG A 42 -1.77 -14.64 -10.40
CA ARG A 42 -2.46 -15.05 -9.16
C ARG A 42 -1.55 -15.45 -8.00
N ARG A 43 -0.24 -15.64 -8.24
CA ARG A 43 0.73 -15.91 -7.19
C ARG A 43 1.33 -14.64 -6.58
N ILE A 44 1.07 -13.47 -7.16
CA ILE A 44 1.54 -12.18 -6.65
C ILE A 44 0.73 -11.83 -5.39
N ARG A 45 1.42 -11.39 -4.34
CA ARG A 45 0.84 -10.99 -3.05
C ARG A 45 1.09 -9.50 -2.82
N ILE A 46 0.03 -8.71 -2.70
CA ILE A 46 0.08 -7.23 -2.62
C ILE A 46 -0.50 -6.81 -1.27
N LEU A 47 0.25 -6.02 -0.52
CA LEU A 47 -0.15 -5.51 0.79
C LEU A 47 -0.36 -4.00 0.78
N ASP A 48 -1.43 -3.54 1.44
CA ASP A 48 -1.49 -2.21 2.06
C ASP A 48 -1.51 -2.34 3.60
N PRO A 49 -0.46 -1.87 4.32
CA PRO A 49 -0.35 -2.04 5.76
C PRO A 49 -1.19 -1.04 6.58
N ALA A 50 -1.82 -0.06 5.93
CA ALA A 50 -2.75 0.88 6.56
C ALA A 50 -3.88 1.15 5.57
N CYS A 51 -4.66 0.10 5.27
CA CYS A 51 -5.47 0.06 4.06
C CYS A 51 -6.63 1.06 4.04
N GLY A 52 -7.05 1.59 5.19
CA GLY A 52 -8.18 2.51 5.28
C GLY A 52 -9.41 1.90 4.61
N SER A 53 -10.06 2.68 3.74
CA SER A 53 -11.20 2.23 2.92
C SER A 53 -10.83 1.30 1.74
N GLY A 54 -9.57 0.90 1.60
CA GLY A 54 -9.12 -0.04 0.59
C GLY A 54 -8.76 0.56 -0.77
N THR A 55 -8.66 1.88 -0.92
CA THR A 55 -8.45 2.55 -2.23
C THR A 55 -7.26 1.99 -3.03
N PHE A 56 -6.11 1.78 -2.38
CA PHE A 56 -4.93 1.19 -3.03
C PHE A 56 -5.16 -0.27 -3.40
N LEU A 57 -5.86 -1.03 -2.57
CA LEU A 57 -6.20 -2.43 -2.80
C LEU A 57 -7.15 -2.59 -4.00
N ILE A 58 -8.17 -1.73 -4.11
CA ILE A 58 -9.08 -1.69 -5.27
C ILE A 58 -8.32 -1.39 -6.54
N ARG A 59 -7.42 -0.39 -6.52
CA ARG A 59 -6.65 -0.02 -7.71
C ARG A 59 -5.63 -1.11 -8.07
N ALA A 60 -5.06 -1.82 -7.10
CA ALA A 60 -4.25 -3.01 -7.35
C ALA A 60 -5.07 -4.15 -7.99
N LEU A 61 -6.27 -4.40 -7.49
CA LEU A 61 -7.19 -5.40 -8.03
C LEU A 61 -7.61 -5.08 -9.47
N GLU A 62 -7.91 -3.82 -9.76
CA GLU A 62 -8.17 -3.34 -11.12
C GLU A 62 -6.99 -3.59 -12.07
N LYS A 63 -5.76 -3.34 -11.61
CA LYS A 63 -4.56 -3.58 -12.41
C LYS A 63 -4.39 -5.08 -12.72
N LEU A 64 -4.65 -5.94 -11.73
CA LEU A 64 -4.64 -7.38 -11.92
C LEU A 64 -5.71 -7.82 -12.92
N PHE A 65 -6.94 -7.29 -12.83
CA PHE A 65 -8.01 -7.61 -13.77
C PHE A 65 -7.63 -7.20 -15.20
N GLN A 66 -7.11 -5.99 -15.37
CA GLN A 66 -6.64 -5.47 -16.66
C GLN A 66 -5.52 -6.35 -17.24
N ALA A 67 -4.56 -6.79 -16.42
CA ALA A 67 -3.48 -7.67 -16.85
C ALA A 67 -3.98 -9.04 -17.31
N HIS A 68 -4.96 -9.63 -16.62
CA HIS A 68 -5.58 -10.90 -17.05
C HIS A 68 -6.36 -10.73 -18.35
N ILE A 69 -7.18 -9.69 -18.48
CA ILE A 69 -7.92 -9.39 -19.71
C ILE A 69 -6.95 -9.22 -20.88
N HIS A 70 -5.87 -8.46 -20.68
CA HIS A 70 -4.85 -8.25 -21.71
C HIS A 70 -4.20 -9.57 -22.15
N TYR A 71 -3.86 -10.45 -21.20
CA TYR A 71 -3.33 -11.78 -21.52
C TYR A 71 -4.29 -12.60 -22.40
N TYR A 72 -5.57 -12.70 -22.02
CA TYR A 72 -6.56 -13.47 -22.79
C TYR A 72 -6.97 -12.79 -24.10
N HIS A 73 -6.79 -11.47 -24.21
CA HIS A 73 -6.96 -10.76 -25.46
C HIS A 73 -5.89 -11.19 -26.47
N LEU A 74 -4.62 -11.21 -26.05
CA LEU A 74 -3.49 -11.63 -26.89
C LEU A 74 -3.45 -13.14 -27.16
N ASN A 75 -3.97 -13.97 -26.24
CA ASN A 75 -3.96 -15.44 -26.33
C ASN A 75 -5.38 -15.99 -26.47
N GLY A 76 -6.04 -15.68 -27.58
CA GLY A 76 -7.45 -16.03 -27.82
C GLY A 76 -7.74 -17.53 -27.79
N ASP A 77 -6.77 -18.36 -28.16
CA ASP A 77 -6.81 -19.83 -28.10
C ASP A 77 -6.86 -20.39 -26.66
N LYS A 78 -6.48 -19.59 -25.67
CA LYS A 78 -6.46 -19.97 -24.25
C LYS A 78 -7.74 -19.60 -23.50
N ARG A 79 -8.77 -19.09 -24.19
CA ARG A 79 -10.05 -18.74 -23.57
C ARG A 79 -10.85 -20.01 -23.27
N ASP A 80 -11.15 -20.25 -22.00
CA ASP A 80 -11.77 -21.49 -21.51
C ASP A 80 -13.26 -21.33 -21.12
N GLY A 81 -13.85 -20.15 -21.33
CA GLY A 81 -15.22 -19.79 -20.93
C GLY A 81 -15.45 -19.72 -19.41
N LYS A 82 -14.51 -20.20 -18.61
CA LYS A 82 -14.54 -20.23 -17.13
C LYS A 82 -13.80 -19.05 -16.52
N SER A 83 -12.80 -18.54 -17.23
CA SER A 83 -11.93 -17.44 -16.83
C SER A 83 -12.40 -16.11 -17.41
N VAL A 84 -12.86 -16.14 -18.66
CA VAL A 84 -13.31 -14.97 -19.41
C VAL A 84 -14.54 -15.26 -20.24
N TYR A 85 -15.32 -14.24 -20.52
CA TYR A 85 -16.46 -14.25 -21.43
C TYR A 85 -16.53 -12.95 -22.23
N VAL A 86 -17.31 -12.94 -23.31
CA VAL A 86 -17.62 -11.73 -24.07
C VAL A 86 -19.03 -11.29 -23.69
N ASP A 87 -19.19 -10.04 -23.27
CA ASP A 87 -20.51 -9.51 -22.91
C ASP A 87 -21.36 -9.13 -24.14
N ALA A 88 -22.56 -8.60 -23.90
CA ALA A 88 -23.48 -8.21 -24.97
C ALA A 88 -22.95 -7.05 -25.84
N GLN A 89 -21.96 -6.30 -25.34
CA GLN A 89 -21.31 -5.20 -26.03
C GLN A 89 -20.09 -5.64 -26.84
N GLY A 90 -19.72 -6.92 -26.78
CA GLY A 90 -18.55 -7.45 -27.47
C GLY A 90 -17.24 -7.28 -26.69
N ASP A 91 -17.30 -6.83 -25.44
CA ASP A 91 -16.12 -6.63 -24.61
C ASP A 91 -15.70 -7.94 -23.91
N LEU A 92 -14.39 -8.20 -23.88
CA LEU A 92 -13.83 -9.29 -23.09
C LEU A 92 -13.83 -8.94 -21.61
N LYS A 93 -14.54 -9.71 -20.78
CA LYS A 93 -14.64 -9.55 -19.33
C LYS A 93 -14.13 -10.79 -18.60
N LEU A 94 -13.66 -10.61 -17.36
CA LEU A 94 -13.36 -11.73 -16.46
C LEU A 94 -14.65 -12.25 -15.84
N THR A 95 -14.74 -13.56 -15.64
CA THR A 95 -15.84 -14.16 -14.87
C THR A 95 -15.78 -13.73 -13.40
N SER A 96 -16.94 -13.69 -12.73
CA SER A 96 -17.01 -13.45 -11.28
C SER A 96 -16.09 -14.39 -10.51
N GLU A 97 -16.06 -15.67 -10.90
CA GLU A 97 -15.24 -16.69 -10.25
C GLU A 97 -13.74 -16.40 -10.33
N LEU A 98 -13.24 -15.97 -11.50
CA LEU A 98 -11.84 -15.57 -11.61
C LEU A 98 -11.56 -14.29 -10.81
N LYS A 99 -12.46 -13.30 -10.82
CA LYS A 99 -12.31 -12.08 -10.02
C LYS A 99 -12.21 -12.38 -8.53
N LYS A 100 -13.07 -13.25 -8.00
CA LYS A 100 -13.03 -13.72 -6.59
C LYS A 100 -11.69 -14.35 -6.25
N ARG A 101 -11.21 -15.25 -7.13
CA ARG A 101 -9.92 -15.93 -6.95
C ARG A 101 -8.75 -14.96 -6.97
N ILE A 102 -8.72 -14.00 -7.91
CA ILE A 102 -7.69 -12.96 -7.95
C ILE A 102 -7.70 -12.14 -6.66
N ALA A 103 -8.87 -11.70 -6.19
CA ALA A 103 -8.97 -10.92 -4.95
C ALA A 103 -8.44 -11.71 -3.75
N LYS A 104 -8.92 -12.94 -3.55
CA LYS A 104 -8.51 -13.83 -2.45
C LYS A 104 -7.04 -14.21 -2.51
N ASP A 105 -6.50 -14.45 -3.70
CA ASP A 105 -5.11 -14.85 -3.82
C ASP A 105 -4.16 -13.66 -3.66
N CYS A 106 -4.51 -12.47 -4.16
CA CYS A 106 -3.53 -11.41 -4.40
C CYS A 106 -3.61 -10.22 -3.44
N ILE A 107 -4.76 -9.93 -2.85
CA ILE A 107 -5.01 -8.66 -2.15
C ILE A 107 -4.98 -8.87 -0.64
N PHE A 108 -4.16 -8.09 0.07
CA PHE A 108 -3.99 -8.17 1.52
C PHE A 108 -3.98 -6.76 2.12
N GLY A 109 -4.60 -6.62 3.29
CA GLY A 109 -4.76 -5.33 3.94
C GLY A 109 -4.73 -5.47 5.46
N VAL A 110 -4.19 -4.46 6.13
CA VAL A 110 -4.30 -4.34 7.58
C VAL A 110 -4.71 -2.91 7.91
N ASP A 111 -5.66 -2.74 8.82
CA ASP A 111 -5.96 -1.44 9.42
C ASP A 111 -6.28 -1.60 10.91
N ILE A 112 -5.93 -0.59 11.70
CA ILE A 112 -6.23 -0.60 13.14
C ILE A 112 -7.71 -0.35 13.39
N ASP A 113 -8.41 0.35 12.50
CA ASP A 113 -9.85 0.61 12.60
C ASP A 113 -10.68 -0.52 11.98
N ARG A 114 -11.59 -1.07 12.77
CA ARG A 114 -12.51 -2.12 12.32
C ARG A 114 -13.44 -1.60 11.23
N GLN A 115 -13.92 -0.35 11.34
CA GLN A 115 -14.82 0.22 10.34
C GLN A 115 -14.11 0.39 8.99
N ALA A 116 -12.83 0.78 9.01
CA ALA A 116 -12.01 0.87 7.81
C ALA A 116 -11.86 -0.50 7.13
N VAL A 117 -11.56 -1.55 7.90
CA VAL A 117 -11.50 -2.93 7.39
C VAL A 117 -12.81 -3.36 6.75
N GLU A 118 -13.95 -3.17 7.43
CA GLU A 118 -15.27 -3.52 6.90
C GLU A 118 -15.59 -2.76 5.60
N VAL A 119 -15.24 -1.46 5.53
CA VAL A 119 -15.40 -0.65 4.30
C VAL A 119 -14.48 -1.13 3.18
N SER A 120 -13.25 -1.53 3.50
CA SER A 120 -12.29 -2.07 2.52
C SER A 120 -12.80 -3.39 1.95
N GLU A 121 -13.26 -4.32 2.79
CA GLU A 121 -13.86 -5.59 2.35
C GLU A 121 -15.08 -5.35 1.45
N MET A 122 -15.99 -4.46 1.86
CA MET A 122 -17.17 -4.11 1.05
C MET A 122 -16.78 -3.48 -0.29
N SER A 123 -15.76 -2.62 -0.31
CA SER A 123 -15.27 -2.02 -1.55
C SER A 123 -14.71 -3.09 -2.49
N ILE A 124 -13.99 -4.09 -1.96
CA ILE A 124 -13.45 -5.21 -2.75
C ILE A 124 -14.61 -6.04 -3.30
N TYR A 125 -15.62 -6.33 -2.49
CA TYR A 125 -16.83 -7.03 -2.93
C TYR A 125 -17.51 -6.27 -4.07
N LEU A 126 -17.84 -5.00 -3.89
CA LEU A 126 -18.46 -4.17 -4.94
C LEU A 126 -17.65 -4.18 -6.23
N LYS A 127 -16.31 -4.16 -6.12
CA LYS A 127 -15.44 -4.23 -7.29
C LYS A 127 -15.48 -5.57 -8.03
N ILE A 128 -15.56 -6.68 -7.30
CA ILE A 128 -15.74 -8.03 -7.90
C ILE A 128 -17.06 -8.09 -8.67
N LEU A 129 -18.11 -7.49 -8.12
CA LEU A 129 -19.47 -7.49 -8.69
C LEU A 129 -19.68 -6.49 -9.82
N GLU A 130 -18.74 -5.57 -10.01
CA GLU A 130 -18.85 -4.59 -11.07
C GLU A 130 -18.95 -5.27 -12.44
N GLY A 131 -20.01 -4.94 -13.19
CA GLY A 131 -20.33 -5.53 -14.48
C GLY A 131 -21.17 -6.81 -14.42
N GLU A 132 -21.54 -7.30 -13.24
CA GLU A 132 -22.51 -8.40 -13.09
C GLU A 132 -23.95 -7.87 -13.25
N THR A 133 -24.78 -8.55 -14.04
CA THR A 133 -26.20 -8.20 -14.23
C THR A 133 -27.11 -9.12 -13.44
N GLN A 134 -28.34 -8.69 -13.11
CA GLN A 134 -29.29 -9.54 -12.37
C GLN A 134 -29.53 -10.90 -13.04
N SER A 135 -29.43 -10.98 -14.38
CA SER A 135 -29.55 -12.22 -15.14
C SER A 135 -28.32 -13.13 -15.01
N THR A 136 -27.10 -12.59 -14.88
CA THR A 136 -25.89 -13.38 -14.58
C THR A 136 -25.89 -13.88 -13.14
N LEU A 137 -26.30 -13.01 -12.21
CA LEU A 137 -26.46 -13.34 -10.78
C LEU A 137 -27.49 -14.44 -10.54
N GLY A 138 -28.65 -14.33 -11.21
CA GLY A 138 -29.69 -15.35 -11.15
C GLY A 138 -29.24 -16.70 -11.71
N ARG A 139 -28.52 -16.72 -12.85
CA ARG A 139 -27.94 -17.95 -13.42
C ARG A 139 -26.91 -18.60 -12.51
N GLN A 140 -26.03 -17.82 -11.89
CA GLN A 140 -25.01 -18.35 -10.99
C GLN A 140 -25.66 -19.00 -9.75
N ARG A 141 -26.75 -18.42 -9.24
CA ARG A 141 -27.52 -18.99 -8.10
C ARG A 141 -28.22 -20.32 -8.45
N VAL A 142 -28.61 -20.51 -9.72
CA VAL A 142 -29.20 -21.76 -10.20
C VAL A 142 -28.13 -22.83 -10.47
N LEU A 143 -26.99 -22.44 -11.03
CA LEU A 143 -25.89 -23.37 -11.36
C LEU A 143 -25.05 -23.76 -10.14
N PHE A 144 -24.93 -22.86 -9.16
CA PHE A 144 -24.11 -23.04 -7.96
C PHE A 144 -24.88 -22.60 -6.70
N PRO A 145 -25.93 -23.34 -6.29
CA PRO A 145 -26.79 -22.95 -5.18
C PRO A 145 -26.09 -22.88 -3.81
N ASN A 146 -24.93 -23.54 -3.67
CA ASN A 146 -24.14 -23.59 -2.44
C ASN A 146 -22.89 -22.68 -2.45
N GLU A 147 -22.60 -21.98 -3.55
CA GLU A 147 -21.45 -21.09 -3.59
C GLU A 147 -21.78 -19.72 -3.01
N THR A 148 -20.96 -19.29 -2.04
CA THR A 148 -21.06 -17.95 -1.49
C THR A 148 -20.71 -16.93 -2.57
N PHE A 149 -21.58 -15.95 -2.74
CA PHE A 149 -21.43 -14.94 -3.77
C PHE A 149 -20.21 -14.04 -3.55
N LEU A 150 -19.75 -13.92 -2.30
CA LEU A 150 -18.60 -13.13 -1.91
C LEU A 150 -17.47 -14.07 -1.45
N PRO A 151 -16.20 -13.79 -1.81
CA PRO A 151 -15.09 -14.55 -1.26
C PRO A 151 -14.95 -14.26 0.24
N ASP A 152 -14.58 -15.26 1.02
CA ASP A 152 -14.14 -15.04 2.40
C ASP A 152 -12.77 -14.33 2.38
N LEU A 153 -12.77 -13.07 2.81
CA LEU A 153 -11.58 -12.21 2.91
C LEU A 153 -11.03 -12.11 4.34
N SER A 154 -11.55 -12.86 5.30
CA SER A 154 -11.10 -12.83 6.70
C SER A 154 -9.63 -13.22 6.88
N GLY A 155 -9.07 -13.99 5.94
CA GLY A 155 -7.64 -14.32 5.87
C GLY A 155 -6.78 -13.26 5.17
N ASN A 156 -7.39 -12.28 4.51
CA ASN A 156 -6.73 -11.31 3.64
C ASN A 156 -6.70 -9.91 4.26
N ILE A 157 -7.83 -9.44 4.78
CA ILE A 157 -7.99 -8.10 5.34
C ILE A 157 -8.19 -8.23 6.86
N HIS A 158 -7.27 -7.65 7.64
CA HIS A 158 -7.24 -7.85 9.09
C HIS A 158 -7.39 -6.55 9.87
N VAL A 159 -8.09 -6.63 11.00
CA VAL A 159 -8.05 -5.59 12.02
C VAL A 159 -6.81 -5.79 12.88
N GLY A 160 -5.89 -4.81 12.89
CA GLY A 160 -4.65 -4.93 13.65
C GLY A 160 -3.74 -3.70 13.54
N ASN A 161 -2.83 -3.56 14.49
CA ASN A 161 -1.82 -2.53 14.48
C ASN A 161 -0.55 -3.03 13.81
N SER A 162 -0.33 -2.55 12.60
CA SER A 162 0.82 -2.88 11.76
C SER A 162 2.20 -2.63 12.41
N LEU A 163 2.28 -1.77 13.43
CA LEU A 163 3.53 -1.35 14.08
C LEU A 163 3.75 -1.94 15.48
N VAL A 164 2.72 -2.52 16.11
CA VAL A 164 2.81 -3.14 17.45
C VAL A 164 2.61 -4.64 17.31
N GLY A 165 3.65 -5.41 17.59
CA GLY A 165 3.61 -6.87 17.51
C GLY A 165 2.91 -7.49 18.72
N GLN A 166 2.36 -8.70 18.56
CA GLN A 166 1.75 -9.46 19.68
C GLN A 166 2.74 -9.81 20.80
N ASP A 167 4.05 -9.79 20.52
CA ASP A 167 5.11 -9.85 21.53
C ASP A 167 5.04 -8.70 22.55
N ALA A 168 4.32 -7.61 22.25
CA ALA A 168 4.02 -6.56 23.22
C ALA A 168 3.39 -7.08 24.52
N TYR A 169 2.56 -8.13 24.47
CA TYR A 169 1.97 -8.74 25.67
C TYR A 169 3.02 -9.34 26.63
N ALA A 170 4.16 -9.79 26.10
CA ALA A 170 5.27 -10.31 26.89
C ALA A 170 6.29 -9.23 27.25
N LEU A 171 6.48 -8.25 26.37
CA LEU A 171 7.52 -7.22 26.50
C LEU A 171 7.11 -6.04 27.40
N LEU A 172 5.82 -5.77 27.55
CA LEU A 172 5.32 -4.55 28.18
C LEU A 172 4.72 -4.81 29.57
N PRO A 173 4.76 -3.79 30.45
CA PRO A 173 4.03 -3.80 31.71
C PRO A 173 2.52 -4.05 31.53
N ALA A 174 1.93 -4.83 32.44
CA ALA A 174 0.53 -5.25 32.36
C ALA A 174 -0.49 -4.12 32.65
N ASP A 175 -0.04 -2.99 33.20
CA ASP A 175 -0.86 -1.80 33.47
C ASP A 175 -1.11 -0.94 32.21
N LEU A 176 -0.36 -1.18 31.14
CA LEU A 176 -0.63 -0.56 29.84
C LEU A 176 -1.84 -1.22 29.17
N ARG A 177 -2.62 -0.42 28.44
CA ARG A 177 -3.80 -0.88 27.68
C ARG A 177 -3.40 -1.55 26.38
N ILE A 178 -2.62 -2.62 26.46
CA ILE A 178 -2.02 -3.32 25.31
C ILE A 178 -3.11 -3.77 24.33
N THR A 179 -4.23 -4.31 24.81
CA THR A 179 -5.35 -4.76 23.96
C THR A 179 -5.98 -3.63 23.12
N GLU A 180 -6.05 -2.41 23.64
CA GLU A 180 -6.56 -1.25 22.88
C GLU A 180 -5.62 -0.86 21.73
N ALA A 181 -4.34 -1.20 21.81
CA ALA A 181 -3.36 -0.98 20.75
C ALA A 181 -3.45 -2.03 19.63
N LYS A 182 -4.34 -3.02 19.76
CA LYS A 182 -4.60 -4.10 18.80
C LYS A 182 -3.33 -4.75 18.23
N PRO A 183 -2.43 -5.30 19.07
CA PRO A 183 -1.19 -5.90 18.61
C PRO A 183 -1.41 -6.96 17.53
N PHE A 184 -0.61 -6.92 16.47
CA PHE A 184 -0.79 -7.75 15.29
C PHE A 184 0.44 -8.64 15.03
N SER A 185 0.22 -9.91 14.69
CA SER A 185 1.30 -10.81 14.29
C SER A 185 1.24 -11.07 12.80
N TRP A 186 2.16 -10.45 12.06
CA TRP A 186 2.28 -10.64 10.61
C TRP A 186 2.53 -12.09 10.23
N GLU A 187 3.33 -12.80 11.01
CA GLU A 187 3.69 -14.20 10.79
C GLU A 187 2.51 -15.15 11.00
N LEU A 188 1.70 -14.92 12.04
CA LEU A 188 0.54 -15.76 12.34
C LEU A 188 -0.65 -15.45 11.42
N SER A 189 -0.83 -14.19 11.04
CA SER A 189 -1.92 -13.78 10.14
C SER A 189 -1.65 -14.12 8.68
N PHE A 190 -0.38 -14.17 8.24
CA PHE A 190 -0.01 -14.47 6.86
C PHE A 190 1.07 -15.55 6.73
N PRO A 191 0.83 -16.78 7.24
CA PRO A 191 1.86 -17.83 7.29
C PRO A 191 2.34 -18.25 5.90
N GLU A 192 1.44 -18.36 4.92
CA GLU A 192 1.81 -18.71 3.55
C GLU A 192 2.62 -17.62 2.85
N VAL A 193 2.30 -16.35 3.11
CA VAL A 193 3.04 -15.22 2.56
C VAL A 193 4.43 -15.15 3.19
N ARG A 194 4.53 -15.37 4.50
CA ARG A 194 5.81 -15.46 5.22
C ARG A 194 6.70 -16.58 4.66
N ALA A 195 6.13 -17.75 4.40
CA ALA A 195 6.83 -18.90 3.85
C ALA A 195 7.40 -18.62 2.44
N ARG A 196 6.77 -17.72 1.69
CA ARG A 196 7.23 -17.26 0.36
C ARG A 196 8.21 -16.08 0.40
N GLY A 197 8.66 -15.69 1.59
CA GLY A 197 9.61 -14.59 1.77
C GLY A 197 8.96 -13.20 1.87
N TRP A 198 7.67 -13.15 2.21
CA TRP A 198 6.81 -11.96 2.30
C TRP A 198 6.20 -11.47 0.98
N PHE A 199 5.62 -10.26 0.98
CA PHE A 199 4.78 -9.74 -0.11
C PHE A 199 5.60 -9.36 -1.35
N ASP A 200 5.06 -9.63 -2.54
CA ASP A 200 5.63 -9.20 -3.82
C ASP A 200 5.58 -7.69 -4.00
N ALA A 201 4.54 -7.05 -3.48
CA ALA A 201 4.42 -5.60 -3.46
C ALA A 201 3.85 -5.09 -2.15
N VAL A 202 4.37 -3.96 -1.67
CA VAL A 202 3.77 -3.20 -0.57
C VAL A 202 3.49 -1.78 -1.06
N ILE A 203 2.23 -1.38 -0.98
CA ILE A 203 1.74 -0.09 -1.47
C ILE A 203 0.96 0.64 -0.37
N GLY A 204 0.73 1.94 -0.51
CA GLY A 204 -0.25 2.62 0.34
C GLY A 204 0.04 4.09 0.64
N ASN A 205 -0.82 4.65 1.49
CA ASN A 205 -0.69 5.98 2.07
C ASN A 205 -0.71 5.84 3.60
N PRO A 206 0.44 5.70 4.27
CA PRO A 206 0.49 5.52 5.71
C PRO A 206 0.00 6.77 6.47
N PRO A 207 -0.41 6.66 7.74
CA PRO A 207 -0.88 7.79 8.54
C PRO A 207 0.22 8.83 8.80
N TYR A 208 -0.14 10.11 8.70
CA TYR A 208 0.76 11.26 8.92
C TYR A 208 0.52 11.90 10.28
N ASP A 209 0.83 11.17 11.35
CA ASP A 209 0.68 11.66 12.73
C ASP A 209 2.01 11.62 13.50
N VAL A 210 2.14 12.52 14.47
CA VAL A 210 3.30 12.58 15.37
C VAL A 210 2.90 12.02 16.72
N ILE A 211 3.66 11.04 17.20
CA ILE A 211 3.48 10.49 18.54
C ILE A 211 3.93 11.53 19.58
N GLU A 212 2.98 12.34 20.07
CA GLU A 212 3.21 13.36 21.12
C GLU A 212 3.03 12.79 22.52
N LYS A 213 3.83 13.27 23.50
CA LYS A 213 3.77 12.83 24.91
C LYS A 213 2.43 13.16 25.57
N GLU A 214 1.89 14.34 25.31
CA GLU A 214 0.68 14.89 25.94
C GLU A 214 -0.18 15.63 24.90
N ARG A 215 -1.15 14.92 24.32
CA ARG A 215 -2.37 15.50 23.75
C ARG A 215 -3.54 14.65 24.20
N GLY A 216 -4.74 15.23 24.21
CA GLY A 216 -6.00 14.57 24.60
C GLY A 216 -6.37 13.37 23.72
N ALA A 217 -7.65 13.26 23.31
CA ALA A 217 -8.28 12.12 22.62
C ALA A 217 -7.56 11.62 21.34
N ALA A 218 -6.41 10.97 21.47
CA ALA A 218 -5.82 10.14 20.44
C ALA A 218 -6.77 8.96 20.20
N SER A 219 -6.98 8.60 18.94
CA SER A 219 -7.86 7.50 18.55
C SER A 219 -7.30 6.12 18.94
N TRP A 220 -6.05 6.05 19.40
CA TRP A 220 -5.38 4.81 19.79
C TRP A 220 -4.23 5.03 20.80
N PRO A 221 -3.77 3.99 21.52
CA PRO A 221 -2.83 4.13 22.65
C PRO A 221 -1.38 4.42 22.25
N HIS A 222 -1.04 5.70 22.14
CA HIS A 222 0.32 6.17 21.83
C HIS A 222 1.37 5.77 22.90
N ASP A 223 0.96 5.65 24.15
CA ASP A 223 1.79 5.21 25.28
C ASP A 223 2.27 3.77 25.11
N VAL A 224 1.38 2.86 24.69
CA VAL A 224 1.72 1.46 24.37
C VAL A 224 2.77 1.42 23.26
N PHE A 225 2.55 2.16 22.16
CA PHE A 225 3.52 2.17 21.06
C PHE A 225 4.88 2.73 21.48
N ARG A 226 4.92 3.80 22.28
CA ARG A 226 6.19 4.33 22.81
C ARG A 226 6.91 3.31 23.68
N ALA A 227 6.19 2.64 24.58
CA ALA A 227 6.76 1.60 25.43
C ALA A 227 7.29 0.43 24.58
N TYR A 228 6.54 0.03 23.55
CA TYR A 228 6.95 -1.00 22.60
C TYR A 228 8.21 -0.60 21.83
N LEU A 229 8.27 0.63 21.31
CA LEU A 229 9.46 1.17 20.65
C LEU A 229 10.70 1.17 21.54
N ALA A 230 10.55 1.31 22.86
CA ALA A 230 11.67 1.23 23.80
C ALA A 230 12.19 -0.21 24.00
N ARG A 231 11.41 -1.23 23.63
CA ARG A 231 11.70 -2.66 23.83
C ARG A 231 12.00 -3.42 22.53
N THR A 232 11.81 -2.81 21.36
CA THR A 232 12.09 -3.41 20.05
C THR A 232 13.13 -2.61 19.28
N ASP A 233 14.00 -3.33 18.56
CA ASP A 233 14.98 -2.80 17.61
C ASP A 233 14.46 -2.81 16.16
N ARG A 234 13.38 -3.56 15.87
CA ARG A 234 12.80 -3.73 14.53
C ARG A 234 12.54 -2.41 13.82
N LEU A 235 12.15 -1.37 14.56
CA LEU A 235 11.76 -0.07 14.02
C LEU A 235 12.81 1.02 14.25
N ASP A 236 14.05 0.65 14.58
CA ASP A 236 15.13 1.59 14.94
C ASP A 236 15.44 2.62 13.87
N ALA A 237 15.39 2.23 12.59
CA ALA A 237 15.61 3.13 11.47
C ALA A 237 14.55 4.25 11.35
N ALA A 238 13.38 4.09 12.01
CA ALA A 238 12.33 5.09 12.08
C ALA A 238 12.41 5.97 13.34
N LYS A 239 13.34 5.71 14.26
CA LYS A 239 13.54 6.50 15.49
C LYS A 239 14.33 7.79 15.24
N GLY A 240 14.24 8.74 16.17
CA GLY A 240 14.98 10.00 16.17
C GLY A 240 14.12 11.22 15.88
N GLY A 241 14.43 12.37 16.48
CA GLY A 241 13.61 13.59 16.37
C GLY A 241 12.15 13.35 16.78
N LYS A 242 11.21 14.03 16.08
CA LYS A 242 9.77 13.76 16.24
C LYS A 242 9.42 12.38 15.65
N LEU A 243 8.70 11.57 16.44
CA LEU A 243 8.29 10.23 16.06
C LEU A 243 7.07 10.31 15.13
N ASN A 244 7.31 10.36 13.83
CA ASN A 244 6.26 10.46 12.82
C ASN A 244 5.88 9.07 12.27
N LEU A 245 4.58 8.73 12.29
CA LEU A 245 4.08 7.39 11.97
C LEU A 245 4.47 6.91 10.57
N PHE A 246 4.46 7.78 9.55
CA PHE A 246 4.81 7.36 8.18
C PHE A 246 6.21 6.72 8.11
N ARG A 247 7.15 7.15 8.98
CA ARG A 247 8.51 6.61 9.02
C ARG A 247 8.51 5.17 9.50
N PHE A 248 7.71 4.89 10.53
CA PHE A 248 7.56 3.54 11.08
C PHE A 248 6.88 2.61 10.08
N PHE A 249 5.83 3.08 9.41
CA PHE A 249 5.19 2.32 8.33
C PHE A 249 6.15 2.04 7.18
N LEU A 250 6.95 3.02 6.74
CA LEU A 250 7.92 2.82 5.67
C LEU A 250 8.97 1.75 6.04
N ILE A 251 9.49 1.77 7.27
CA ILE A 251 10.44 0.73 7.75
C ILE A 251 9.75 -0.63 7.89
N GLN A 252 8.51 -0.68 8.38
CA GLN A 252 7.73 -1.92 8.44
C GLN A 252 7.48 -2.49 7.04
N SER A 253 7.09 -1.66 6.08
CA SER A 253 6.89 -2.07 4.69
C SER A 253 8.16 -2.59 4.03
N LEU A 254 9.32 -1.99 4.33
CA LEU A 254 10.61 -2.53 3.90
C LEU A 254 10.88 -3.92 4.47
N GLN A 255 10.41 -4.25 5.68
CA GLN A 255 10.53 -5.60 6.24
C GLN A 255 9.57 -6.60 5.59
N LEU A 256 8.36 -6.15 5.24
CA LEU A 256 7.28 -6.96 4.69
C LEU A 256 7.33 -7.12 3.16
N VAL A 257 8.10 -6.32 2.44
CA VAL A 257 8.33 -6.57 1.01
C VAL A 257 9.46 -7.58 0.85
N ARG A 258 9.25 -8.59 0.01
CA ARG A 258 10.25 -9.62 -0.28
C ARG A 258 11.40 -9.07 -1.12
N HIS A 259 12.52 -9.78 -1.15
CA HIS A 259 13.59 -9.47 -2.08
C HIS A 259 13.11 -9.57 -3.53
N ASN A 260 13.52 -8.61 -4.37
CA ASN A 260 12.99 -8.38 -5.72
C ASN A 260 11.49 -8.01 -5.78
N GLY A 261 10.88 -7.71 -4.63
CA GLY A 261 9.54 -7.13 -4.56
C GLY A 261 9.55 -5.63 -4.77
N SER A 262 8.38 -5.05 -4.96
CA SER A 262 8.19 -3.61 -5.22
C SER A 262 7.62 -2.89 -4.01
N LEU A 263 8.09 -1.67 -3.77
CA LEU A 263 7.53 -0.74 -2.79
C LEU A 263 6.97 0.48 -3.52
N GLY A 264 5.82 1.01 -3.10
CA GLY A 264 5.27 2.26 -3.61
C GLY A 264 4.40 2.97 -2.59
N MET A 265 4.81 4.13 -2.08
CA MET A 265 4.06 4.86 -1.05
C MET A 265 4.05 6.36 -1.31
N ILE A 266 2.96 7.03 -0.90
CA ILE A 266 2.95 8.48 -0.76
C ILE A 266 3.18 8.85 0.71
N VAL A 267 4.17 9.69 0.97
CA VAL A 267 4.57 10.11 2.32
C VAL A 267 4.89 11.61 2.35
N PRO A 268 5.02 12.23 3.54
CA PRO A 268 5.47 13.62 3.63
C PRO A 268 6.87 13.83 3.06
N MET A 269 7.07 14.96 2.37
CA MET A 269 8.35 15.32 1.74
C MET A 269 9.49 15.52 2.77
N ALA A 270 9.16 15.63 4.05
CA ALA A 270 10.13 15.57 5.15
C ALA A 270 11.07 14.37 5.03
N LEU A 271 10.61 13.24 4.46
CA LEU A 271 11.46 12.11 4.16
C LEU A 271 12.73 12.54 3.42
N LEU A 272 12.65 13.42 2.41
CA LEU A 272 13.77 13.76 1.53
C LEU A 272 14.87 14.60 2.18
N ALA A 273 14.52 15.53 3.08
CA ALA A 273 15.46 16.56 3.54
C ALA A 273 15.45 16.79 5.06
N ASP A 274 14.45 16.32 5.80
CA ASP A 274 14.37 16.56 7.25
C ASP A 274 15.43 15.75 8.00
N PHE A 275 16.10 16.37 8.97
CA PHE A 275 17.16 15.73 9.75
C PHE A 275 16.66 14.51 10.53
N SER A 276 15.45 14.58 11.08
CA SER A 276 14.87 13.45 11.83
C SER A 276 14.70 12.22 10.94
N CYS A 277 14.52 12.40 9.62
CA CYS A 277 14.35 11.31 8.66
C CYS A 277 15.66 10.70 8.16
N LYS A 278 16.86 11.17 8.59
CA LYS A 278 18.16 10.68 8.09
C LYS A 278 18.28 9.15 8.16
N ARG A 279 18.05 8.55 9.33
CA ARG A 279 18.12 7.09 9.52
C ARG A 279 17.13 6.34 8.62
N THR A 280 15.93 6.90 8.45
CA THR A 280 14.87 6.32 7.64
C THR A 280 15.23 6.35 6.15
N ARG A 281 15.76 7.48 5.66
CA ARG A 281 16.29 7.62 4.29
C ARG A 281 17.40 6.63 4.03
N LEU A 282 18.41 6.58 4.91
CA LEU A 282 19.55 5.69 4.73
C LEU A 282 19.11 4.22 4.69
N SER A 283 18.22 3.81 5.61
CA SER A 283 17.65 2.46 5.59
C SER A 283 16.89 2.13 4.31
N LEU A 284 16.16 3.09 3.73
CA LEU A 284 15.49 2.92 2.44
C LEU A 284 16.51 2.72 1.32
N LEU A 285 17.50 3.60 1.25
CA LEU A 285 18.59 3.56 0.26
C LEU A 285 19.47 2.31 0.39
N ASP A 286 19.63 1.76 1.60
CA ASP A 286 20.39 0.54 1.83
C ASP A 286 19.69 -0.72 1.28
N GLN A 287 18.38 -0.66 1.10
CA GLN A 287 17.53 -1.82 0.85
C GLN A 287 16.87 -1.84 -0.53
N VAL A 288 17.08 -0.82 -1.38
CA VAL A 288 16.47 -0.75 -2.72
C VAL A 288 17.53 -0.58 -3.81
N ASP A 289 17.38 -1.25 -4.95
CA ASP A 289 18.36 -1.13 -6.06
C ASP A 289 18.26 0.22 -6.79
N ALA A 290 17.05 0.72 -6.93
CA ALA A 290 16.76 2.05 -7.44
C ALA A 290 15.62 2.67 -6.65
N LEU A 291 15.82 3.89 -6.17
CA LEU A 291 14.80 4.70 -5.51
C LEU A 291 14.28 5.74 -6.52
N ARG A 292 12.97 5.71 -6.78
CA ARG A 292 12.26 6.78 -7.46
C ARG A 292 11.54 7.63 -6.42
N ALA A 293 11.75 8.94 -6.48
CA ALA A 293 11.07 9.93 -5.66
C ALA A 293 10.41 10.97 -6.56
N GLN A 294 9.09 11.11 -6.49
CA GLN A 294 8.31 12.10 -7.24
C GLN A 294 7.71 13.08 -6.24
N ALA A 295 8.32 14.26 -6.14
CA ALA A 295 8.06 15.24 -5.11
C ALA A 295 7.04 16.30 -5.56
N PHE A 296 6.13 16.62 -4.65
CA PHE A 296 5.09 17.63 -4.78
C PHE A 296 5.24 18.67 -3.65
N PRO A 297 6.14 19.67 -3.81
CA PRO A 297 6.49 20.61 -2.76
C PRO A 297 5.39 21.63 -2.44
N GLN A 298 4.50 21.94 -3.38
CA GLN A 298 3.53 23.02 -3.23
C GLN A 298 2.48 22.71 -2.15
N LYS A 299 2.56 23.44 -1.03
CA LYS A 299 1.64 23.33 0.11
C LYS A 299 0.85 24.60 0.40
N ASP A 300 1.21 25.74 -0.17
CA ASP A 300 0.60 27.03 0.18
C ASP A 300 -0.59 27.32 -0.74
N ILE A 301 -0.47 27.05 -2.04
CA ILE A 301 -1.55 27.21 -3.02
C ILE A 301 -2.47 25.99 -3.00
N ARG A 302 -3.69 26.14 -2.46
CA ARG A 302 -4.66 25.05 -2.24
C ARG A 302 -4.95 24.21 -3.48
N GLN A 303 -5.17 24.82 -4.64
CA GLN A 303 -5.46 24.10 -5.89
C GLN A 303 -4.27 23.29 -6.45
N HIS A 304 -3.06 23.53 -5.95
CA HIS A 304 -1.85 22.84 -6.41
C HIS A 304 -1.36 21.78 -5.42
N ARG A 305 -2.07 21.58 -4.30
CA ARG A 305 -1.76 20.54 -3.32
C ARG A 305 -2.23 19.19 -3.82
N VAL A 306 -1.47 18.15 -3.52
CA VAL A 306 -1.92 16.77 -3.73
C VAL A 306 -3.19 16.50 -2.91
N PHE A 307 -3.12 16.78 -1.61
CA PHE A 307 -4.27 16.72 -0.72
C PHE A 307 -4.89 18.12 -0.60
N TYR A 308 -6.00 18.35 -1.31
CA TYR A 308 -6.65 19.67 -1.43
C TYR A 308 -6.87 20.36 -0.07
N ASP A 309 -7.28 19.60 0.94
CA ASP A 309 -7.60 20.11 2.28
C ASP A 309 -6.42 20.12 3.26
N ALA A 310 -5.26 19.58 2.87
CA ALA A 310 -4.16 19.35 3.79
C ALA A 310 -2.93 20.20 3.41
N LYS A 311 -2.48 21.06 4.33
CA LYS A 311 -1.34 21.97 4.10
C LYS A 311 0.00 21.24 4.27
N LEU A 312 0.32 20.30 3.39
CA LEU A 312 1.57 19.54 3.43
C LEU A 312 2.17 19.32 2.04
N SER A 313 3.50 19.19 2.02
CA SER A 313 4.27 18.76 0.86
C SER A 313 4.44 17.24 0.92
N THR A 314 4.30 16.57 -0.22
CA THR A 314 4.32 15.10 -0.29
C THR A 314 5.36 14.62 -1.30
N VAL A 315 5.71 13.35 -1.19
CA VAL A 315 6.54 12.65 -2.16
C VAL A 315 5.98 11.24 -2.35
N VAL A 316 5.86 10.82 -3.61
CA VAL A 316 5.67 9.42 -3.95
C VAL A 316 7.05 8.78 -4.03
N VAL A 317 7.30 7.78 -3.19
CA VAL A 317 8.54 7.01 -3.18
C VAL A 317 8.27 5.58 -3.60
N GLY A 318 9.12 5.02 -4.44
CA GLY A 318 9.02 3.63 -4.85
C GLY A 318 10.34 3.06 -5.34
N GLY A 319 10.41 1.74 -5.43
CA GLY A 319 11.61 1.03 -5.84
C GLY A 319 11.51 -0.47 -5.65
N HIS A 320 12.50 -1.20 -6.15
CA HIS A 320 12.61 -2.64 -5.96
C HIS A 320 13.51 -2.96 -4.79
N LYS A 321 13.04 -3.82 -3.87
CA LYS A 321 13.86 -4.28 -2.76
C LYS A 321 15.01 -5.12 -3.30
N ARG A 322 16.21 -4.72 -2.94
CA ARG A 322 17.46 -5.35 -3.33
C ARG A 322 17.50 -6.82 -2.94
N ALA A 323 18.01 -7.68 -3.83
CA ALA A 323 18.36 -9.06 -3.49
C ALA A 323 19.58 -9.13 -2.54
N PRO A 324 19.65 -10.12 -1.63
CA PRO A 324 20.82 -10.28 -0.77
C PRO A 324 22.10 -10.41 -1.60
N SER A 325 23.09 -9.56 -1.35
CA SER A 325 24.33 -9.56 -2.13
C SER A 325 25.51 -9.04 -1.31
N ARG A 326 26.68 -9.65 -1.50
CA ARG A 326 27.95 -9.27 -0.87
C ARG A 326 28.60 -8.04 -1.52
N ARG A 327 28.11 -7.57 -2.68
CA ARG A 327 28.67 -6.41 -3.38
C ARG A 327 28.35 -5.11 -2.63
N LYS A 328 29.28 -4.15 -2.67
CA LYS A 328 29.06 -2.78 -2.18
C LYS A 328 27.84 -2.19 -2.90
N HIS A 329 26.88 -1.70 -2.13
CA HIS A 329 25.62 -1.24 -2.66
C HIS A 329 25.68 0.26 -2.99
N ASN A 330 25.23 0.63 -4.17
CA ASN A 330 25.19 2.02 -4.63
C ASN A 330 23.88 2.25 -5.41
N PRO A 331 22.77 2.55 -4.70
CA PRO A 331 21.47 2.70 -5.32
C PRO A 331 21.45 3.90 -6.27
N ARG A 332 20.71 3.76 -7.37
CA ARG A 332 20.35 4.90 -8.22
C ARG A 332 19.17 5.64 -7.61
N ILE A 333 19.24 6.96 -7.56
CA ILE A 333 18.21 7.82 -7.01
C ILE A 333 17.72 8.72 -8.13
N GLY A 334 16.46 8.55 -8.53
CA GLY A 334 15.77 9.44 -9.45
C GLY A 334 14.82 10.33 -8.69
N LEU A 335 15.05 11.64 -8.68
CA LEU A 335 14.17 12.65 -8.11
C LEU A 335 13.51 13.44 -9.23
N GLN A 336 12.18 13.44 -9.25
CA GLN A 336 11.37 14.29 -10.13
C GLN A 336 10.60 15.27 -9.27
N VAL A 337 10.67 16.57 -9.57
CA VAL A 337 9.97 17.60 -8.80
C VAL A 337 8.89 18.24 -9.66
N TYR A 338 7.63 18.10 -9.25
CA TYR A 338 6.47 18.62 -9.95
C TYR A 338 5.99 19.93 -9.28
N PRO A 339 5.79 21.02 -10.02
CA PRO A 339 5.38 22.30 -9.44
C PRO A 339 3.93 22.33 -8.92
N ARG A 340 3.08 21.41 -9.40
CA ARG A 340 1.69 21.22 -8.95
C ARG A 340 1.40 19.73 -8.79
N ALA A 341 0.16 19.38 -8.49
CA ALA A 341 -0.25 18.04 -8.10
C ALA A 341 -0.45 17.04 -9.26
N SER A 342 0.08 17.30 -10.47
CA SER A 342 -0.06 16.38 -11.61
C SER A 342 1.28 15.82 -12.07
N PHE A 343 1.28 14.55 -12.49
CA PHE A 343 2.42 13.93 -13.17
C PHE A 343 2.60 14.43 -14.61
N ASP A 344 1.59 15.12 -15.17
CA ASP A 344 1.65 15.76 -16.49
C ASP A 344 2.30 17.15 -16.44
N ASP A 345 2.56 17.68 -15.24
CA ASP A 345 3.26 18.94 -15.10
C ASP A 345 4.72 18.80 -15.55
N PRO A 346 5.31 19.84 -16.18
CA PRO A 346 6.73 19.83 -16.50
C PRO A 346 7.53 19.70 -15.20
N SER A 347 8.26 18.61 -15.09
CA SER A 347 9.05 18.29 -13.89
C SER A 347 10.51 18.65 -14.08
N ARG A 348 11.21 18.87 -12.97
CA ARG A 348 12.67 18.91 -12.94
C ARG A 348 13.19 17.55 -12.51
N ASP A 349 13.99 16.93 -13.36
CA ASP A 349 14.56 15.61 -13.12
C ASP A 349 16.02 15.73 -12.66
N VAL A 350 16.34 15.00 -11.59
CA VAL A 350 17.69 14.85 -11.08
C VAL A 350 17.94 13.38 -10.87
N THR A 351 18.99 12.84 -11.51
CA THR A 351 19.48 11.49 -11.21
C THR A 351 20.80 11.61 -10.47
N MET A 352 20.92 10.87 -9.38
CA MET A 352 22.14 10.81 -8.57
C MET A 352 22.38 9.40 -8.04
N GLN A 353 23.60 9.13 -7.63
CA GLN A 353 24.02 7.94 -6.90
C GLN A 353 24.16 8.27 -5.42
N ARG A 354 24.19 7.24 -4.57
CA ARG A 354 24.35 7.45 -3.12
C ARG A 354 25.63 8.20 -2.78
N SER A 355 26.71 8.01 -3.52
CA SER A 355 27.96 8.75 -3.32
C SER A 355 27.82 10.26 -3.52
N GLU A 356 26.81 10.69 -4.28
CA GLU A 356 26.55 12.10 -4.59
C GLU A 356 25.58 12.74 -3.58
N LEU A 357 24.93 11.95 -2.71
CA LEU A 357 24.03 12.48 -1.67
C LEU A 357 24.72 13.42 -0.69
N ALA A 358 26.01 13.20 -0.39
CA ALA A 358 26.76 14.07 0.51
C ALA A 358 26.85 15.53 0.00
N ALA A 359 26.62 15.77 -1.30
CA ALA A 359 26.56 17.11 -1.86
C ALA A 359 25.22 17.83 -1.55
N ILE A 360 24.19 17.11 -1.12
CA ILE A 360 22.83 17.65 -0.89
C ILE A 360 22.23 17.29 0.49
N ASP A 361 22.76 16.29 1.20
CA ASP A 361 22.46 16.04 2.61
C ASP A 361 23.48 16.82 3.45
N PRO A 362 23.06 17.88 4.17
CA PRO A 362 23.97 18.82 4.83
C PRO A 362 24.86 18.21 5.93
N LEU A 363 24.68 16.93 6.26
CA LEU A 363 25.37 16.25 7.36
C LEU A 363 26.05 14.93 6.98
N GLY A 364 26.22 14.64 5.70
CA GLY A 364 26.97 13.47 5.20
C GLY A 364 26.21 12.15 5.22
#